data_AF-A0A2T1EAE6-F1
#
_entry.id   AF-A0A2T1EAE6-F1
#
_cell.length_a   1.000
_cell.length_b   1.000
_cell.length_c   1.000
_cell.angle_alpha   90.00
_cell.angle_beta   90.00
_cell.angle_gamma   90.00
#
_symmetry.space_group_name_H-M   'P 1'
#
loop_
_entity.id
_entity.type
_entity.pdbx_description
1 polymer ?
#
loop_
_entity_poly.entity_id
_entity_poly.type
_entity_poly.pdbx_seq_one_letter_code
_entity_poly.pdbx_strand_id
1 'polypeptide(L)'
;MRREKLAKGLLIATAISTLTIPIGVDAVLLAQGHMNNPAWLPHAKLHCAMSFFAAASLGSAALAILHVRPTSDRFSMGLAAFLGSAFWLGLIAAGFWPGTSYGFLNDPVLGNVQEPQLGGIAIYPNVIAAIITIAIAAIGYWLTGKEKLIER
;
A
#
# COMPACT_ATOMS: atom_id res chain seq x y z
N MET A 1 -7.89 -20.70 16.64
CA MET A 1 -8.51 -19.42 17.11
C MET A 1 -7.58 -18.19 17.27
N ARG A 2 -6.60 -18.11 18.20
CA ARG A 2 -5.77 -16.86 18.38
C ARG A 2 -4.96 -16.50 17.13
N ARG A 3 -4.43 -17.52 16.44
CA ARG A 3 -3.68 -17.38 15.19
C ARG A 3 -4.53 -16.90 14.02
N GLU A 4 -5.72 -17.45 13.83
CA GLU A 4 -6.61 -17.07 12.72
C GLU A 4 -7.12 -15.64 12.87
N LYS A 5 -7.42 -15.22 14.10
CA LYS A 5 -7.75 -13.83 14.42
C LYS A 5 -6.58 -12.89 14.10
N LEU A 6 -5.36 -13.28 14.45
CA LEU A 6 -4.15 -12.52 14.10
C LEU A 6 -3.96 -12.44 12.59
N ALA A 7 -4.03 -13.57 11.88
CA ALA A 7 -3.91 -13.63 10.42
C ALA A 7 -4.91 -12.68 9.74
N LYS A 8 -6.19 -12.81 10.10
CA LYS A 8 -7.27 -11.96 9.57
C LYS A 8 -7.07 -10.49 9.95
N GLY A 9 -6.62 -10.21 11.17
CA GLY A 9 -6.30 -8.85 11.64
C GLY A 9 -5.19 -8.19 10.82
N LEU A 10 -4.10 -8.90 10.52
CA LEU A 10 -3.01 -8.39 9.70
C LEU A 10 -3.45 -8.09 8.26
N LEU A 11 -4.26 -8.99 7.67
CA LEU A 11 -4.82 -8.77 6.34
C LEU A 11 -5.81 -7.59 6.31
N ILE A 12 -6.63 -7.42 7.35
CA ILE A 12 -7.50 -6.24 7.50
C ILE A 12 -6.67 -4.98 7.63
N ALA A 13 -5.62 -4.97 8.46
CA ALA A 13 -4.74 -3.83 8.63
C ALA A 13 -4.07 -3.43 7.30
N THR A 14 -3.65 -4.42 6.51
CA THR A 14 -3.10 -4.20 5.16
C THR A 14 -4.14 -3.55 4.25
N ALA A 15 -5.36 -4.10 4.20
CA ALA A 15 -6.42 -3.58 3.35
C ALA A 15 -6.85 -2.16 3.73
N ILE A 16 -6.93 -1.86 5.03
CA ILE A 16 -7.20 -0.51 5.54
C ILE A 16 -6.06 0.44 5.17
N SER A 17 -4.80 0.04 5.38
CA SER A 17 -3.63 0.83 4.99
C SER A 17 -3.68 1.23 3.51
N THR A 18 -3.98 0.28 2.63
CA THR A 18 -4.12 0.53 1.18
C THR A 18 -5.28 1.44 0.85
N LEU A 19 -6.42 1.27 1.53
CA LEU A 19 -7.60 2.10 1.33
C LEU A 19 -7.36 3.56 1.75
N THR A 20 -6.66 3.80 2.85
CA THR A 20 -6.66 5.12 3.50
C THR A 20 -5.36 5.90 3.35
N ILE A 21 -4.20 5.26 3.36
CA ILE A 21 -2.92 5.98 3.40
C ILE A 21 -2.68 6.81 2.15
N PRO A 22 -2.86 6.30 0.91
CA PRO A 22 -2.59 7.10 -0.29
C PRO A 22 -3.44 8.38 -0.34
N ILE A 23 -4.73 8.28 -0.02
CA ILE A 23 -5.61 9.44 0.03
C ILE A 23 -5.25 10.37 1.18
N GLY A 24 -5.10 9.82 2.39
CA GLY A 24 -4.82 10.63 3.59
C GLY A 24 -3.47 11.33 3.52
N VAL A 25 -2.45 10.70 2.95
CA VAL A 25 -1.13 11.29 2.81
C VAL A 25 -1.08 12.22 1.61
N ASP A 26 -1.40 11.76 0.41
CA ASP A 26 -1.11 12.53 -0.81
C ASP A 26 -2.20 13.56 -1.12
N ALA A 27 -3.48 13.26 -0.85
CA ALA A 27 -4.57 14.19 -1.12
C ALA A 27 -4.77 15.21 0.00
N VAL A 28 -4.34 14.90 1.23
CA VAL A 28 -4.59 15.75 2.41
C VAL A 28 -3.29 16.29 3.01
N LEU A 29 -2.42 15.45 3.55
CA LEU A 29 -1.21 15.91 4.27
C LEU A 29 -0.18 16.56 3.34
N LEU A 30 0.04 15.97 2.17
CA LEU A 30 1.01 16.39 1.16
C LEU A 30 0.30 16.95 -0.08
N ALA A 31 -0.91 17.50 0.10
CA ALA A 31 -1.73 18.00 -1.00
C ALA A 31 -0.97 19.04 -1.86
N GLN A 32 -0.15 19.88 -1.25
CA GLN A 32 0.66 20.90 -1.95
C GLN A 32 1.73 20.30 -2.86
N GLY A 33 2.20 19.08 -2.58
CA GLY A 33 3.09 18.32 -3.46
C GLY A 33 2.37 17.50 -4.53
N HIS A 34 1.04 17.37 -4.43
CA HIS A 34 0.23 16.53 -5.29
C HIS A 34 -0.97 17.30 -5.87
N MET A 35 -2.18 17.07 -5.37
CA MET A 35 -3.43 17.56 -5.98
C MET A 35 -3.54 19.08 -6.03
N ASN A 36 -3.01 19.77 -5.01
CA ASN A 36 -3.00 21.22 -4.94
C ASN A 36 -1.76 21.85 -5.57
N ASN A 37 -0.79 21.06 -6.04
CA ASN A 37 0.42 21.58 -6.69
C ASN A 37 0.03 22.33 -7.98
N PRO A 38 0.22 23.67 -8.08
CA PRO A 38 -0.12 24.42 -9.29
C PRO A 38 0.83 24.15 -10.46
N ALA A 39 2.04 23.62 -10.22
CA ALA A 39 3.00 23.31 -11.27
C ALA A 39 2.70 21.97 -11.97
N TRP A 40 1.89 21.10 -11.37
CA TRP A 40 1.47 19.85 -12.00
C TRP A 40 0.47 20.10 -13.12
N LEU A 41 0.77 19.59 -14.31
CA LEU A 41 -0.18 19.57 -15.41
C LEU A 41 -1.47 18.85 -14.99
N PRO A 42 -2.65 19.26 -15.51
CA PRO A 42 -3.92 18.60 -15.20
C PRO A 42 -3.89 17.07 -15.41
N HIS A 43 -3.12 16.59 -16.40
CA HIS A 43 -2.97 15.16 -16.65
C HIS A 43 -2.19 14.41 -15.54
N ALA A 44 -1.18 15.03 -14.92
CA ALA A 44 -0.49 14.42 -13.78
C ALA A 44 -1.43 14.28 -12.57
N LYS A 45 -2.30 15.28 -12.34
CA LYS A 45 -3.35 15.23 -11.32
C LYS A 45 -4.37 14.12 -11.60
N LEU A 46 -4.72 13.89 -12.87
CA LEU A 46 -5.57 12.76 -13.25
C LEU A 46 -4.93 11.42 -12.85
N HIS A 47 -3.66 11.17 -13.17
CA HIS A 47 -2.98 9.92 -12.80
C HIS A 47 -2.85 9.75 -11.28
N CYS A 48 -2.62 10.84 -10.55
CA CYS A 48 -2.62 10.85 -9.08
C CYS A 48 -4.00 10.48 -8.52
N ALA A 49 -5.08 11.11 -9.00
CA ALA A 49 -6.43 10.77 -8.61
C ALA A 49 -6.82 9.32 -8.99
N MET A 50 -6.44 8.84 -10.17
CA MET A 50 -6.62 7.45 -10.57
C MET A 50 -5.94 6.49 -9.59
N SER A 51 -4.74 6.83 -9.11
CA SER A 51 -4.01 6.04 -8.12
C SER A 51 -4.73 5.97 -6.79
N PHE A 52 -5.37 7.06 -6.35
CA PHE A 52 -6.21 7.09 -5.15
C PHE A 52 -7.41 6.16 -5.27
N PHE A 53 -8.15 6.25 -6.38
CA PHE A 53 -9.31 5.39 -6.60
C PHE A 53 -8.91 3.93 -6.79
N ALA A 54 -7.78 3.66 -7.45
CA ALA A 54 -7.23 2.30 -7.55
C ALA A 54 -6.92 1.72 -6.16
N ALA A 55 -6.23 2.48 -5.30
CA ALA A 55 -5.94 2.06 -3.94
C ALA A 55 -7.21 1.81 -3.13
N ALA A 56 -8.19 2.71 -3.23
CA ALA A 56 -9.47 2.58 -2.55
C ALA A 56 -10.27 1.36 -3.02
N SER A 57 -10.31 1.11 -4.33
CA SER A 57 -10.97 -0.07 -4.90
C SER A 57 -10.28 -1.37 -4.46
N LEU A 58 -8.95 -1.42 -4.49
CA LEU A 58 -8.17 -2.60 -4.09
C LEU A 58 -8.33 -2.92 -2.59
N GLY A 59 -8.18 -1.92 -1.73
CA GLY A 59 -8.38 -2.06 -0.28
C GLY A 59 -9.81 -2.47 0.08
N SER A 60 -10.81 -1.87 -0.57
CA SER A 60 -12.22 -2.20 -0.35
C SER A 60 -12.55 -3.62 -0.82
N ALA A 61 -12.04 -4.05 -1.97
CA ALA A 61 -12.21 -5.42 -2.46
C ALA A 61 -11.59 -6.44 -1.51
N ALA A 62 -10.38 -6.17 -1.00
CA ALA A 62 -9.74 -7.01 0.02
C ALA A 62 -10.59 -7.09 1.30
N LEU A 63 -11.10 -5.96 1.80
CA LEU A 63 -11.98 -5.94 2.97
C LEU A 63 -13.28 -6.72 2.75
N ALA A 64 -13.90 -6.60 1.56
CA ALA A 64 -15.11 -7.34 1.23
C ALA A 64 -14.87 -8.86 1.27
N ILE A 65 -13.76 -9.33 0.69
CA ILE A 65 -13.35 -10.75 0.75
C ILE A 65 -13.13 -11.17 2.21
N LEU A 66 -12.36 -10.40 2.98
CA LEU A 66 -12.06 -10.70 4.38
C LEU A 66 -13.32 -10.71 5.24
N HIS A 67 -14.32 -9.88 4.94
CA HIS A 67 -15.56 -9.83 5.68
C HIS A 67 -16.36 -11.14 5.53
N VAL A 68 -16.50 -11.63 4.30
CA VAL A 68 -17.43 -12.73 3.99
C VAL A 68 -16.76 -14.11 3.97
N ARG A 69 -15.43 -14.21 3.80
CA ARG A 69 -14.72 -15.49 3.67
C ARG A 69 -14.08 -15.92 5.00
N PRO A 70 -14.12 -17.24 5.32
CA PRO A 70 -13.45 -17.77 6.49
C PRO A 70 -11.92 -17.76 6.29
N THR A 71 -11.15 -17.62 7.37
CA THR A 71 -9.68 -17.63 7.32
C THR A 71 -9.09 -18.96 6.86
N SER A 72 -9.87 -20.05 6.91
CA SER A 72 -9.50 -21.36 6.36
C SER A 72 -9.50 -21.41 4.83
N ASP A 73 -10.18 -20.49 4.14
CA ASP A 73 -10.17 -20.38 2.69
C ASP A 73 -8.88 -19.68 2.22
N ARG A 74 -7.82 -20.46 2.02
CA ARG A 74 -6.49 -19.95 1.63
C ARG A 74 -6.51 -19.16 0.33
N PHE A 75 -7.32 -19.56 -0.65
CA PHE A 75 -7.37 -18.84 -1.93
C PHE A 75 -7.92 -17.43 -1.72
N SER A 76 -9.05 -17.31 -1.02
CA SER A 76 -9.64 -16.01 -0.69
C SER A 76 -8.70 -15.16 0.16
N MET A 77 -8.01 -15.75 1.14
CA MET A 77 -7.03 -15.02 1.96
C MET A 77 -5.82 -14.55 1.14
N GLY A 78 -5.34 -15.37 0.20
CA GLY A 78 -4.27 -15.01 -0.71
C GLY A 78 -4.68 -13.87 -1.66
N LEU A 79 -5.90 -13.93 -2.20
CA LEU A 79 -6.46 -12.87 -3.03
C LEU A 79 -6.62 -11.57 -2.24
N ALA A 80 -7.13 -11.62 -1.01
CA ALA A 80 -7.22 -10.44 -0.15
C ALA A 80 -5.84 -9.86 0.20
N ALA A 81 -4.84 -10.71 0.46
CA ALA A 81 -3.47 -10.27 0.70
C ALA A 81 -2.87 -9.59 -0.55
N PHE A 82 -3.08 -10.16 -1.74
CA PHE A 82 -2.63 -9.57 -2.99
C PHE A 82 -3.31 -8.23 -3.26
N LEU A 83 -4.65 -8.17 -3.24
CA LEU A 83 -5.39 -6.91 -3.47
C LEU A 83 -5.01 -5.86 -2.43
N GLY A 84 -4.89 -6.25 -1.16
CA GLY A 84 -4.43 -5.39 -0.08
C GLY A 84 -2.98 -4.92 -0.23
N SER A 85 -2.15 -5.56 -1.05
CA SER A 85 -0.74 -5.16 -1.24
C SER A 85 -0.40 -4.64 -2.65
N ALA A 86 -1.30 -4.79 -3.62
CA ALA A 86 -1.05 -4.51 -5.03
C ALA A 86 -0.68 -3.04 -5.30
N PHE A 87 -1.30 -2.08 -4.61
CA PHE A 87 -0.93 -0.67 -4.72
C PHE A 87 0.53 -0.43 -4.28
N TRP A 88 0.95 -1.02 -3.17
CA TRP A 88 2.30 -0.89 -2.62
C TRP A 88 3.35 -1.56 -3.51
N LEU A 89 3.01 -2.71 -4.10
CA LEU A 89 3.83 -3.36 -5.12
C LEU A 89 3.97 -2.45 -6.34
N GLY A 90 2.89 -1.82 -6.79
CA GLY A 90 2.89 -0.83 -7.86
C GLY A 90 3.76 0.38 -7.53
N LEU A 91 3.72 0.87 -6.29
CA LEU A 91 4.58 1.96 -5.82
C LEU A 91 6.06 1.58 -5.94
N ILE A 92 6.48 0.42 -5.41
CA ILE A 92 7.87 -0.05 -5.54
C ILE A 92 8.24 -0.29 -7.01
N ALA A 93 7.30 -0.81 -7.80
CA ALA A 93 7.54 -1.04 -9.23
C ALA A 93 7.74 0.26 -10.01
N ALA A 94 7.07 1.35 -9.60
CA ALA A 94 7.16 2.64 -10.27
C ALA A 94 8.61 3.16 -10.34
N GLY A 95 9.43 2.96 -9.31
CA GLY A 95 10.82 3.42 -9.31
C GLY A 95 11.74 2.72 -10.33
N PHE A 96 11.31 1.61 -10.95
CA PHE A 96 12.01 1.04 -12.10
C PHE A 96 11.65 1.73 -13.42
N TRP A 97 10.62 2.57 -13.44
CA TRP A 97 10.20 3.30 -14.62
C TRP A 97 11.00 4.60 -14.78
N PRO A 98 11.62 4.85 -15.95
CA PRO A 98 12.41 6.05 -16.18
C PRO A 98 11.61 7.34 -15.93
N GLY A 99 12.23 8.30 -15.25
CA GLY A 99 11.64 9.62 -14.98
C GLY A 99 10.66 9.68 -13.81
N THR A 100 10.49 8.59 -13.05
CA THR A 100 9.73 8.59 -11.79
C THR A 100 10.63 8.89 -10.59
N SER A 101 10.04 9.34 -9.48
CA SER A 101 10.72 9.61 -8.22
C SER A 101 9.82 9.20 -7.06
N TYR A 102 10.42 8.65 -5.99
CA TYR A 102 9.72 8.39 -4.73
C TYR A 102 9.56 9.64 -3.85
N GLY A 103 10.33 10.69 -4.14
CA GLY A 103 10.39 11.93 -3.37
C GLY A 103 10.09 13.16 -4.21
N PHE A 104 10.14 14.33 -3.58
CA PHE A 104 9.80 15.63 -4.21
C PHE A 104 11.03 16.41 -4.70
N LEU A 105 12.17 15.74 -4.93
CA LEU A 105 13.38 16.41 -5.38
C LEU A 105 13.12 17.14 -6.71
N ASN A 106 13.51 18.42 -6.78
CA ASN A 106 13.26 19.33 -7.90
C ASN A 106 11.79 19.69 -8.14
N ASP A 107 10.90 19.51 -7.15
CA ASP A 107 9.54 20.01 -7.27
C ASP A 107 9.55 21.57 -7.33
N PRO A 108 8.91 22.21 -8.33
CA PRO A 108 8.94 23.67 -8.47
C PRO A 108 8.23 24.44 -7.35
N VAL A 109 7.39 23.77 -6.55
CA VAL A 109 6.54 24.38 -5.53
C VAL A 109 7.02 24.01 -4.13
N LEU A 110 7.29 22.73 -3.87
CA LEU A 110 7.85 22.28 -2.60
C LEU A 110 9.36 22.54 -2.48
N GLY A 111 10.03 22.81 -3.60
CA GLY A 111 11.46 23.03 -3.66
C GLY A 111 12.25 21.74 -3.45
N ASN A 112 13.50 21.89 -3.02
CA ASN A 112 14.41 20.76 -2.80
C ASN A 112 14.22 20.16 -1.42
N VAL A 113 13.04 19.57 -1.18
CA VAL A 113 12.81 18.75 0.01
C VAL A 113 13.79 17.58 -0.06
N GLN A 114 14.82 17.63 0.78
CA GLN A 114 15.77 16.54 0.89
C GLN A 114 15.15 15.41 1.67
N GLU A 115 15.21 14.23 1.08
CA GLU A 115 14.78 13.01 1.76
C GLU A 115 15.69 12.72 2.94
N PRO A 116 15.16 12.14 4.04
CA PRO A 116 15.98 11.65 5.14
C PRO A 116 17.07 10.72 4.61
N GLN A 117 18.28 10.82 5.17
CA GLN A 117 19.40 9.98 4.77
C GLN A 117 19.93 9.17 5.95
N LEU A 118 20.31 7.92 5.70
CA LEU A 118 21.01 7.08 6.65
C LEU A 118 22.28 6.54 6.01
N GLY A 119 23.44 6.94 6.52
CA GLY A 119 24.74 6.54 5.95
C GLY A 119 24.95 6.99 4.49
N GLY A 120 24.37 8.13 4.10
CA GLY A 120 24.43 8.64 2.72
C GLY A 120 23.43 8.01 1.74
N ILE A 121 22.56 7.11 2.20
CA ILE A 121 21.51 6.50 1.40
C ILE A 121 20.19 7.23 1.67
N ALA A 122 19.51 7.69 0.62
CA ALA A 122 18.19 8.30 0.72
C ALA A 122 17.15 7.27 1.20
N ILE A 123 16.36 7.68 2.17
CA ILE A 123 15.31 6.87 2.80
C ILE A 123 13.96 7.48 2.44
N TYR A 124 13.20 6.77 1.62
CA TYR A 124 11.89 7.20 1.17
C TYR A 124 10.80 6.62 2.10
N PRO A 125 10.07 7.46 2.85
CA PRO A 125 9.07 6.98 3.82
C PRO A 125 7.94 6.16 3.19
N ASN A 126 7.53 6.50 1.96
CA ASN A 126 6.53 5.75 1.20
C ASN A 126 7.02 4.35 0.80
N VAL A 127 8.29 4.18 0.46
CA VAL A 127 8.91 2.87 0.17
C VAL A 127 9.00 2.02 1.44
N ILE A 128 9.37 2.61 2.58
CA ILE A 128 9.34 1.92 3.87
C ILE A 128 7.92 1.46 4.20
N ALA A 129 6.94 2.36 4.07
CA ALA A 129 5.54 2.02 4.31
C ALA A 129 5.08 0.88 3.40
N ALA A 130 5.44 0.91 2.11
CA ALA A 130 5.14 -0.17 1.17
C ALA A 130 5.73 -1.51 1.62
N ILE A 131 7.02 -1.54 1.99
CA ILE A 131 7.71 -2.76 2.45
C ILE A 131 7.02 -3.30 3.71
N ILE A 132 6.72 -2.44 4.68
CA ILE A 132 6.05 -2.84 5.92
C ILE A 132 4.66 -3.42 5.61
N THR A 133 3.86 -2.74 4.79
CA THR A 133 2.51 -3.21 4.46
C THR A 133 2.55 -4.53 3.69
N ILE A 134 3.48 -4.71 2.74
CA ILE A 134 3.67 -5.98 2.02
C ILE A 134 4.10 -7.08 2.99
N ALA A 135 5.02 -6.80 3.92
CA ALA A 135 5.45 -7.77 4.92
C ALA A 135 4.29 -8.18 5.85
N ILE A 136 3.44 -7.24 6.27
CA ILE A 136 2.23 -7.51 7.06
C ILE A 136 1.27 -8.41 6.27
N ALA A 137 1.05 -8.14 4.98
CA ALA A 137 0.22 -8.97 4.12
C ALA A 137 0.77 -10.39 3.99
N ALA A 138 2.08 -10.51 3.73
CA ALA A 138 2.76 -11.79 3.57
C ALA A 138 2.71 -12.63 4.85
N ILE A 139 2.97 -12.02 6.02
CA ILE A 139 2.87 -12.67 7.32
C ILE A 139 1.41 -13.06 7.61
N GLY A 140 0.46 -12.15 7.37
CA GLY A 140 -0.97 -12.40 7.52
C GLY A 140 -1.41 -13.62 6.72
N TYR A 141 -1.03 -13.68 5.44
CA TYR A 141 -1.31 -14.82 4.57
C TYR A 141 -0.60 -16.10 5.01
N TRP A 142 0.67 -16.04 5.39
CA TRP A 142 1.41 -17.21 5.87
C TRP A 142 0.81 -17.81 7.14
N LEU A 143 0.18 -16.98 7.96
CA LEU A 143 -0.53 -17.42 9.16
C LEU A 143 -1.87 -18.11 8.85
N THR A 144 -2.43 -17.94 7.65
CA THR A 144 -3.60 -18.70 7.18
C THR A 144 -3.18 -20.15 6.91
N GLY A 145 -3.89 -21.12 7.50
CA GLY A 145 -3.71 -22.56 7.21
C GLY A 145 -2.52 -23.29 7.84
N LYS A 146 -2.42 -23.36 9.18
CA LYS A 146 -1.63 -24.41 9.88
C LYS A 146 -2.49 -25.32 10.78
N GLU A 147 -3.80 -25.35 10.62
CA GLU A 147 -4.65 -26.35 11.29
C GLU A 147 -5.11 -27.38 10.24
N LYS A 148 -4.80 -28.66 10.52
CA LYS A 148 -5.06 -29.89 9.73
C LYS A 148 -3.99 -30.32 8.71
N LEU A 149 -2.85 -30.76 9.23
CA LEU A 149 -2.02 -31.81 8.60
C LEU A 149 -1.70 -32.96 9.58
N ILE A 150 -2.40 -33.03 10.72
CA ILE A 150 -2.33 -34.12 11.69
C ILE A 150 -3.74 -34.71 11.75
N GLU A 151 -3.99 -35.72 10.93
CA GLU A 151 -5.08 -36.72 10.94
C GLU A 151 -5.27 -37.23 9.51
N ARG A 152 -4.28 -37.99 9.02
CA ARG A 152 -4.48 -39.10 8.09
C ARG A 152 -3.39 -40.14 8.36
#